data_AF-A0A1G6FHJ5-F1
#
_entry.id   AF-A0A1G6FHJ5-F1
#
_cell.length_a   1.000
_cell.length_b   1.000
_cell.length_c   1.000
_cell.angle_alpha   90.00
_cell.angle_beta   90.00
_cell.angle_gamma   90.00
#
_symmetry.space_group_name_H-M   'P 1'
#
loop_
_entity.id
_entity.type
_entity.pdbx_description
1 polymer ?
#
loop_
_entity_poly.entity_id
_entity_poly.type
_entity_poly.pdbx_seq_one_letter_code
_entity_poly.pdbx_strand_id
1 'polypeptide(L)'
;MSIVKHTDKRSGITYVYESESYWDKEKKQPRSKRTLIGKIDEATGEIIPTGKSGKKKEAVSSTQESGTPPEAITDQVELLAQKDAQISSLKEENRRLLKEKQEMLEALEVLLKKWS
;
A
#
# COMPACT_ATOMS: atom_id res chain seq x y z
N MET A 1 4.39 6.09 -19.85
CA MET A 1 3.33 5.06 -19.88
C MET A 1 2.07 5.69 -20.43
N SER A 2 1.17 4.94 -21.07
CA SER A 2 -0.10 5.45 -21.62
C SER A 2 -1.25 4.46 -21.41
N ILE A 3 -2.47 4.96 -21.23
CA ILE A 3 -3.68 4.13 -21.08
C ILE A 3 -4.28 3.88 -22.47
N VAL A 4 -4.49 2.61 -22.82
CA VAL A 4 -5.04 2.17 -24.10
C VAL A 4 -6.34 1.42 -23.86
N LYS A 5 -7.42 1.91 -24.47
CA LYS A 5 -8.73 1.25 -24.47
C LYS A 5 -8.85 0.35 -25.70
N HIS A 6 -9.34 -0.86 -25.51
CA HIS A 6 -9.56 -1.82 -26.58
C HIS A 6 -10.93 -2.47 -26.42
N THR A 7 -11.83 -2.18 -27.36
CA THR A 7 -13.19 -2.72 -27.37
C THR A 7 -13.24 -4.01 -28.16
N ASP A 8 -13.65 -5.09 -27.50
CA ASP A 8 -13.95 -6.35 -28.16
C ASP A 8 -15.30 -6.24 -28.87
N LYS A 9 -15.29 -6.32 -30.21
CA LYS A 9 -16.49 -6.17 -31.03
C LYS A 9 -17.48 -7.32 -30.90
N ARG A 10 -17.05 -8.49 -30.40
CA ARG A 10 -17.94 -9.65 -30.20
C ARG A 10 -18.78 -9.51 -28.94
N SER A 11 -18.16 -9.05 -27.85
CA SER A 11 -18.79 -8.96 -26.53
C SER A 11 -19.23 -7.54 -26.16
N GLY A 12 -18.82 -6.51 -26.92
CA GLY A 12 -19.01 -5.11 -26.58
C GLY A 12 -18.06 -4.60 -25.48
N ILE A 13 -17.38 -5.50 -24.75
CA ILE A 13 -16.62 -5.16 -23.56
C ILE A 13 -15.38 -4.34 -23.94
N THR A 14 -15.24 -3.17 -23.31
CA THR A 14 -14.05 -2.33 -23.47
C THR A 14 -13.02 -2.63 -22.39
N TYR A 15 -11.88 -3.20 -22.78
CA TYR A 15 -10.76 -3.47 -21.88
C TYR A 15 -9.79 -2.29 -21.83
N VAL A 16 -9.22 -2.05 -20.66
CA VAL A 16 -8.27 -0.97 -20.38
C VAL A 16 -6.91 -1.56 -20.05
N TYR A 17 -5.90 -1.10 -20.76
CA TYR A 17 -4.53 -1.52 -20.60
C TYR A 17 -3.62 -0.34 -20.27
N GLU A 18 -2.66 -0.57 -19.39
CA GLU A 18 -1.49 0.29 -19.22
C GLU A 18 -0.41 -0.17 -20.20
N SER A 19 0.13 0.77 -20.98
CA SER A 19 1.17 0.53 -21.96
C SER A 19 2.47 1.21 -21.55
N GLU A 20 3.52 0.41 -21.44
CA GLU A 20 4.87 0.85 -21.14
C GLU A 20 5.76 0.62 -22.36
N SER A 21 6.36 1.68 -22.89
CA SER A 21 7.35 1.58 -23.98
C SER A 21 8.74 1.42 -23.38
N TYR A 22 9.50 0.45 -23.87
CA TYR A 22 10.87 0.18 -23.46
C TYR A 22 11.77 -0.05 -24.69
N TRP A 23 13.06 0.26 -24.57
CA TRP A 23 14.05 -0.07 -25.59
C TRP A 23 14.56 -1.48 -25.36
N ASP A 24 14.26 -2.39 -26.30
CA ASP A 24 14.77 -3.76 -26.26
C ASP A 24 16.24 -3.75 -26.73
N LYS A 25 17.19 -3.95 -25.81
CA LYS A 25 18.63 -3.90 -26.10
C LYS A 25 19.11 -5.09 -26.94
N GLU A 26 18.46 -6.25 -26.82
CA GLU A 26 18.82 -7.45 -27.58
C GLU A 26 18.40 -7.28 -29.04
N LYS A 27 17.16 -6.84 -29.24
CA LYS A 27 16.59 -6.66 -30.59
C LYS A 27 16.80 -5.27 -31.18
N LYS A 28 17.45 -4.36 -30.43
CA LYS A 28 17.78 -2.97 -30.80
C LYS A 28 16.59 -2.20 -31.40
N GLN A 29 15.41 -2.34 -30.82
CA GLN A 29 14.18 -1.70 -31.31
C GLN A 29 13.27 -1.25 -30.17
N PRO A 30 12.46 -0.20 -30.37
CA PRO A 30 11.44 0.18 -29.41
C PRO A 30 10.35 -0.91 -29.35
N ARG A 31 10.00 -1.34 -28.14
CA ARG A 31 8.94 -2.30 -27.86
C ARG A 31 7.99 -1.74 -26.81
N SER A 32 6.80 -2.32 -26.73
CA SER A 32 5.82 -1.98 -25.72
C SER A 32 5.31 -3.21 -24.99
N LYS A 33 5.08 -3.08 -23.68
CA LYS A 33 4.46 -4.08 -22.83
C LYS A 33 3.10 -3.54 -22.37
N ARG A 34 2.06 -4.38 -22.47
CA ARG A 34 0.69 -4.02 -22.06
C ARG A 34 0.28 -4.83 -20.83
N THR A 35 -0.18 -4.15 -19.79
CA THR A 35 -0.73 -4.74 -18.57
C THR A 35 -2.23 -4.47 -18.53
N LEU A 36 -3.06 -5.51 -18.38
CA LEU A 36 -4.51 -5.35 -18.24
C LEU A 36 -4.84 -4.72 -16.88
N ILE A 37 -5.44 -3.54 -16.89
CA ILE A 37 -5.94 -2.87 -15.68
C ILE A 37 -7.34 -3.40 -15.35
N GLY A 38 -8.22 -3.49 -16.35
CA GLY A 38 -9.60 -3.92 -16.16
C GLY A 38 -10.49 -3.78 -17.39
N LYS A 39 -11.80 -3.82 -17.18
CA LYS A 39 -12.85 -3.56 -18.17
C LYS A 39 -13.63 -2.30 -17.78
N ILE A 40 -14.11 -1.56 -18.76
CA ILE A 40 -15.05 -0.45 -18.55
C ILE A 40 -16.46 -1.04 -18.48
N ASP A 41 -17.21 -0.63 -17.46
CA ASP A 41 -18.65 -0.83 -17.43
C ASP A 41 -19.32 0.24 -18.31
N GLU A 42 -20.15 -0.19 -19.25
CA GLU A 42 -20.85 0.70 -20.16
C GLU A 42 -21.90 1.57 -19.43
N ALA A 43 -22.40 1.11 -18.28
CA ALA A 43 -23.41 1.83 -17.50
C ALA A 43 -22.81 2.95 -16.64
N THR A 44 -21.63 2.75 -16.05
CA THR A 44 -21.01 3.71 -15.12
C THR A 44 -19.81 4.44 -15.71
N GLY A 45 -19.24 3.94 -16.81
CA GLY A 45 -17.99 4.45 -17.38
C GLY A 45 -16.76 4.19 -16.50
N GLU A 46 -16.92 3.48 -15.38
CA GLU A 46 -15.86 3.18 -14.43
C GLU A 46 -15.03 1.97 -14.89
N ILE A 47 -13.75 1.96 -14.51
CA ILE A 47 -12.82 0.87 -14.82
C ILE A 47 -12.95 -0.18 -13.71
N ILE A 48 -13.69 -1.25 -13.99
CA ILE A 48 -13.79 -2.42 -13.12
C ILE A 48 -12.54 -3.29 -13.32
N PRO A 49 -11.68 -3.46 -12.30
CA PRO A 49 -10.50 -4.28 -12.42
C PRO A 49 -10.92 -5.75 -12.63
N THR A 50 -10.70 -6.26 -13.83
CA THR A 50 -10.84 -7.69 -14.13
C THR A 50 -9.81 -8.41 -13.27
N GLY A 51 -10.27 -9.11 -12.23
CA GLY A 51 -9.40 -9.90 -11.36
C GLY A 51 -8.47 -10.78 -12.20
N LYS A 52 -7.24 -11.01 -11.73
CA LYS A 52 -6.34 -11.94 -12.41
C LYS A 52 -7.07 -13.26 -12.54
N SER A 53 -7.35 -13.71 -13.77
CA SER A 53 -7.82 -15.07 -13.99
C SER A 53 -6.73 -15.99 -13.41
N GLY A 54 -6.97 -16.57 -12.24
CA GLY A 54 -6.01 -17.36 -11.47
C GLY A 54 -5.51 -16.81 -10.12
N LYS A 55 -5.85 -15.58 -9.71
CA LYS A 55 -5.67 -15.16 -8.30
C LYS A 55 -6.94 -14.46 -7.82
N LYS A 56 -7.67 -15.15 -6.93
CA LYS A 56 -8.77 -14.57 -6.15
C LYS A 56 -8.28 -13.24 -5.59
N LYS A 57 -8.80 -12.13 -6.10
CA LYS A 57 -8.74 -10.86 -5.39
C LYS A 57 -9.81 -11.00 -4.31
N GLU A 58 -9.38 -10.97 -3.06
CA GLU A 58 -10.28 -10.65 -1.96
C GLU A 58 -10.94 -9.33 -2.31
N ALA A 59 -12.20 -9.44 -2.75
CA ALA A 59 -13.06 -8.30 -2.88
C ALA A 59 -13.34 -7.83 -1.47
N VAL A 60 -13.00 -6.57 -1.20
CA VAL A 60 -13.47 -5.83 -0.05
C VAL A 60 -14.99 -5.78 -0.15
N SER A 61 -15.67 -6.69 0.55
CA SER A 61 -17.07 -6.53 0.94
C SER A 61 -17.29 -7.25 2.26
N SER A 62 -17.59 -6.46 3.28
CA SER A 62 -18.19 -6.84 4.54
C SER A 62 -19.32 -7.86 4.36
N THR A 63 -19.20 -9.05 4.95
CA THR A 63 -20.11 -9.64 5.95
C THR A 63 -19.76 -11.12 6.12
N GLN A 64 -19.77 -11.51 7.39
CA GLN A 64 -19.42 -12.77 8.02
C GLN A 64 -19.80 -14.05 7.26
N GLU A 65 -18.87 -15.01 7.17
CA GLU A 65 -19.18 -16.44 7.31
C GLU A 65 -18.02 -17.18 8.01
N SER A 66 -18.43 -18.01 8.97
CA SER A 66 -17.63 -18.90 9.79
C SER A 66 -16.82 -19.90 8.97
N GLY A 67 -15.50 -19.88 9.17
CA GLY A 67 -14.59 -20.94 8.78
C GLY A 67 -13.31 -20.75 9.56
N THR A 68 -12.88 -21.76 10.29
CA THR A 68 -11.66 -21.80 11.13
C THR A 68 -10.52 -21.02 10.47
N PRO A 69 -9.90 -20.03 11.15
CA PRO A 69 -8.86 -19.23 10.53
C PRO A 69 -7.68 -20.14 10.16
N PRO A 70 -7.13 -20.02 8.94
CA PRO A 70 -5.84 -20.64 8.64
C PRO A 70 -4.83 -20.14 9.67
N GLU A 71 -4.06 -21.03 10.30
CA GLU A 71 -3.07 -20.71 11.36
C GLU A 71 -2.17 -19.50 11.00
N ALA A 72 -1.92 -19.29 9.70
CA ALA A 72 -1.21 -18.12 9.21
C ALA A 72 -1.86 -16.77 9.56
N ILE A 73 -3.18 -16.69 9.71
CA ILE A 73 -3.90 -15.46 10.12
C ILE A 73 -3.73 -15.24 11.62
N THR A 74 -3.77 -16.30 12.44
CA THR A 74 -3.57 -16.17 13.90
C THR A 74 -2.15 -15.69 14.22
N ASP A 75 -1.15 -16.25 13.52
CA ASP A 75 0.25 -15.85 13.69
C ASP A 75 0.49 -14.39 13.29
N GLN A 76 -0.16 -13.93 12.21
CA GLN A 76 -0.08 -12.54 11.77
C GLN A 76 -0.72 -11.58 12.78
N VAL A 77 -1.87 -11.95 13.36
CA VAL A 77 -2.55 -11.13 14.37
C VAL A 77 -1.72 -11.04 15.64
N GLU A 78 -1.11 -12.15 16.08
CA GLU A 78 -0.22 -12.14 17.24
C GLU A 78 1.02 -11.27 16.99
N LEU A 79 1.62 -11.38 15.79
CA LEU A 79 2.76 -10.54 15.41
C LEU A 79 2.40 -9.06 15.40
N LEU A 80 1.21 -8.70 14.90
CA LEU A 80 0.73 -7.31 14.93
C LEU A 80 0.60 -6.80 16.37
N ALA A 81 0.00 -7.59 17.27
CA ALA A 81 -0.13 -7.23 18.68
C ALA A 81 1.23 -7.03 19.36
N GLN A 82 2.22 -7.89 19.07
CA GLN A 82 3.59 -7.74 19.57
C GLN A 82 4.25 -6.45 19.06
N LYS A 83 4.05 -6.11 17.77
CA LYS A 83 4.61 -4.88 17.20
C LYS A 83 3.94 -3.64 17.76
N ASP A 84 2.64 -3.66 18.01
CA ASP A 84 1.93 -2.55 18.65
C ASP A 84 2.41 -2.31 20.09
N ALA A 85 2.65 -3.37 20.87
CA ALA A 85 3.23 -3.27 22.20
C ALA A 85 4.66 -2.70 22.18
N GLN A 86 5.48 -3.10 21.20
CA GLN A 86 6.80 -2.52 21.01
C GLN A 86 6.70 -1.03 20.63
N ILE A 87 5.76 -0.65 19.78
CA ILE A 87 5.52 0.75 19.39
C ILE A 87 5.10 1.58 20.60
N SER A 88 4.21 1.09 21.47
CA SER A 88 3.82 1.83 22.68
C SER A 88 5.00 2.03 23.62
N SER A 89 5.79 0.99 23.87
CA SER A 89 7.00 1.08 24.71
C SER A 89 8.00 2.11 24.17
N LEU A 90 8.31 2.06 22.87
CA LEU A 90 9.25 3.00 22.24
C LEU A 90 8.71 4.44 22.28
N LYS A 91 7.40 4.64 22.17
CA LYS A 91 6.79 5.98 22.28
C LYS A 91 6.91 6.54 23.69
N GLU A 92 6.72 5.71 24.72
CA GLU A 92 6.89 6.12 26.12
C GLU A 92 8.33 6.50 26.43
N GLU A 93 9.28 5.69 25.98
CA GLU A 93 10.72 5.97 26.15
C GLU A 93 11.12 7.27 25.44
N ASN A 94 10.70 7.47 24.19
CA ASN A 94 10.94 8.72 23.48
C ASN A 94 10.33 9.92 24.22
N ARG A 95 9.11 9.80 24.74
CA ARG A 95 8.48 10.87 25.54
C ARG A 95 9.29 11.20 26.78
N ARG A 96 9.82 10.19 27.47
CA ARG A 96 10.68 10.36 28.64
C ARG A 96 11.98 11.06 28.28
N LEU A 97 12.69 10.61 27.25
CA LEU A 97 13.94 11.20 26.79
C LEU A 97 13.75 12.67 26.36
N LEU A 98 12.63 12.99 25.70
CA LEU A 98 12.30 14.38 25.36
C LEU A 98 12.11 15.25 26.59
N LYS A 99 11.48 14.71 27.65
CA LYS A 99 11.31 15.44 28.91
C LYS A 99 12.66 15.66 29.62
N GLU A 100 13.48 14.62 29.74
CA GLU A 100 14.82 14.72 30.32
C GLU A 100 15.70 15.71 29.54
N LYS A 101 15.60 15.70 28.21
CA LYS A 101 16.27 16.69 27.36
C LYS A 101 15.82 18.12 27.67
N GLN A 102 14.51 18.35 27.82
CA GLN A 102 13.96 19.66 28.13
C GLN A 102 14.45 20.16 29.50
N GLU A 103 14.41 19.30 30.51
CA GLU A 103 14.89 19.62 31.86
C GLU A 103 16.39 19.99 31.85
N MET A 104 17.22 19.28 31.07
CA MET A 104 18.63 19.63 30.89
C MET A 104 18.84 20.99 30.21
N LEU A 105 18.04 21.32 29.19
CA LEU A 105 18.11 22.61 28.51
C LEU A 105 17.75 23.76 29.46
N GLU A 106 16.67 23.61 30.24
CA GLU A 106 16.26 24.60 31.23
C GLU A 106 17.33 24.78 32.32
N ALA A 107 17.93 23.69 32.80
CA ALA A 107 19.03 23.77 33.76
C ALA A 107 20.25 24.52 33.20
N LEU A 108 20.58 24.30 31.92
CA LEU A 108 21.66 25.00 31.23
C LEU A 108 21.35 26.49 31.07
N GLU A 109 20.12 26.84 30.69
CA GLU A 109 19.67 28.24 30.58
C GLU A 109 19.78 28.97 31.93
N VAL A 110 19.36 28.34 33.03
CA VAL A 110 19.48 28.91 34.38
C VAL A 110 20.94 29.14 34.76
N LEU A 111 21.83 28.18 34.45
CA LEU A 111 23.26 28.35 34.67
C LEU A 111 23.81 29.50 33.83
N LEU A 112 23.50 29.55 32.53
CA LEU A 112 23.96 30.62 31.65
C LEU A 112 23.50 32.00 32.15
N LYS A 113 22.27 32.11 32.65
CA LYS A 113 21.75 33.34 33.26
C LYS A 113 22.40 33.71 34.58
N LYS A 114 22.89 32.73 35.35
CA LYS A 114 23.63 32.96 36.61
C LYS A 114 25.05 33.48 36.38
N TRP A 115 25.64 33.14 35.24
CA TRP A 115 27.02 33.52 34.88
C TRP A 115 27.08 34.65 33.82
N SER A 116 25.93 35.19 33.43
CA SER A 116 25.79 36.43 32.65
C SER A 116 25.53 37.62 33.57
#